data_AF-A0A9E5GHM1-F1
#
_entry.id   AF-A0A9E5GHM1-F1
#
_cell.length_a   1.000
_cell.length_b   1.000
_cell.length_c   1.000
_cell.angle_alpha   90.00
_cell.angle_beta   90.00
_cell.angle_gamma   90.00
#
_symmetry.space_group_name_H-M   'P 1'
#
loop_
_entity.id
_entity.type
_entity.pdbx_description
1 polymer ?
#
loop_
_entity_poly.entity_id
_entity_poly.type
_entity_poly.pdbx_seq_one_letter_code
_entity_poly.pdbx_strand_id
1 'polypeptide(L)' 'MREILHHKAGRIYLIALLLSIVGFIVFLALGGTAASENGSAILVFGWITMPLFAGLVFVTFWLVSYLVYFFFFWPYR' A
#
# COMPACT_ATOMS: atom_id res chain seq x y z
N MET A 1 -4.31 29.85 -2.95
CA MET A 1 -5.22 28.78 -2.47
C MET A 1 -6.13 28.17 -3.55
N ARG A 2 -6.47 28.86 -4.66
CA ARG A 2 -7.21 28.27 -5.80
C ARG A 2 -6.39 27.26 -6.62
N GLU A 3 -5.06 27.35 -6.61
CA GLU A 3 -4.15 26.43 -7.33
C GLU A 3 -4.07 25.04 -6.68
N ILE A 4 -4.16 24.97 -5.33
CA ILE A 4 -4.21 23.71 -4.57
C ILE A 4 -5.43 22.87 -5.00
N LEU A 5 -6.55 23.51 -5.32
CA LEU A 5 -7.78 22.87 -5.78
C LEU A 5 -7.71 22.38 -7.23
N HIS A 6 -6.76 22.88 -8.04
CA HIS A 6 -6.62 22.51 -9.45
C HIS A 6 -5.60 21.38 -9.70
N HIS A 7 -4.78 21.03 -8.70
CA HIS A 7 -3.86 19.87 -8.76
C HIS A 7 -4.61 18.54 -8.61
N LYS A 8 -5.38 18.18 -9.64
CA LYS A 8 -6.05 16.88 -9.74
C LYS A 8 -5.05 15.73 -9.67
N ALA A 9 -3.84 15.93 -10.20
CA ALA A 9 -2.82 14.89 -10.30
C ALA A 9 -2.21 14.48 -8.94
N GLY A 10 -1.89 15.43 -8.05
CA GLY A 10 -1.43 15.11 -6.70
C GLY A 10 -2.50 14.41 -5.84
N ARG A 11 -3.78 14.73 -6.08
CA ARG A 11 -4.91 14.10 -5.38
C ARG A 11 -5.05 12.61 -5.71
N ILE A 12 -4.70 12.19 -6.93
CA ILE A 12 -4.74 10.78 -7.34
C ILE A 12 -3.76 9.96 -6.50
N TYR A 13 -2.54 10.44 -6.28
CA TYR A 13 -1.55 9.72 -5.48
C TYR A 13 -1.91 9.68 -3.99
N LEU A 14 -2.47 10.77 -3.45
CA LEU A 14 -3.02 10.75 -2.09
C LEU A 14 -4.18 9.76 -1.95
N ILE A 15 -5.07 9.67 -2.94
CA ILE A 15 -6.13 8.65 -2.98
C ILE A 15 -5.53 7.25 -3.12
N ALA A 16 -4.51 7.05 -3.94
CA ALA A 16 -3.85 5.75 -4.11
C ALA A 16 -3.19 5.28 -2.80
N LEU A 17 -2.52 6.18 -2.07
CA LEU A 17 -1.96 5.91 -0.74
C LEU A 17 -3.06 5.57 0.28
N LEU A 18 -4.18 6.28 0.23
CA LEU A 18 -5.32 5.98 1.11
C LEU A 18 -5.92 4.61 0.77
N LEU A 19 -6.14 4.32 -0.51
CA LEU A 19 -6.67 3.05 -1.00
C LEU A 19 -5.74 1.89 -0.69
N SER A 20 -4.42 2.07 -0.70
CA SER A 20 -3.50 1.01 -0.31
C SER A 20 -3.63 0.65 1.16
N ILE A 21 -3.81 1.65 2.04
CA ILE A 21 -4.04 1.42 3.47
C ILE A 21 -5.38 0.69 3.67
N VAL A 22 -6.46 1.19 3.06
CA VAL A 22 -7.79 0.57 3.17
C VAL A 22 -7.77 -0.85 2.61
N GLY A 23 -7.18 -1.06 1.44
CA GLY A 23 -7.06 -2.38 0.82
C GLY A 23 -6.26 -3.36 1.68
N PHE A 24 -5.18 -2.90 2.31
CA PHE A 24 -4.40 -3.72 3.23
C PHE A 24 -5.19 -4.10 4.48
N ILE A 25 -5.93 -3.15 5.08
CA ILE A 25 -6.80 -3.44 6.24
C ILE A 25 -7.87 -4.46 5.87
N VAL A 26 -8.53 -4.30 4.72
CA VAL A 26 -9.55 -5.25 4.23
C VAL A 26 -8.93 -6.63 4.00
N PHE A 27 -7.75 -6.70 3.39
CA PHE A 27 -7.03 -7.95 3.18
C PHE A 27 -6.72 -8.67 4.51
N LEU A 28 -6.30 -7.94 5.54
CA LEU A 28 -6.09 -8.50 6.88
C LEU A 28 -7.40 -8.97 7.51
N ALA A 29 -8.47 -8.18 7.41
CA ALA A 29 -9.78 -8.51 7.97
C ALA A 29 -10.40 -9.77 7.33
N LEU A 30 -10.13 -10.02 6.05
CA LEU A 30 -10.52 -11.23 5.34
C LEU A 30 -9.62 -12.44 5.63
N GLY A 31 -8.63 -12.31 6.52
CA GLY A 31 -7.73 -13.40 6.89
C GLY A 31 -6.63 -13.67 5.88
N GLY A 32 -6.27 -12.71 5.03
CA GLY A 32 -5.20 -12.87 4.03
C GLY A 32 -3.82 -13.22 4.59
N THR A 33 -3.62 -13.07 5.91
CA THR A 33 -2.42 -13.46 6.65
C THR A 33 -2.66 -14.54 7.71
N ALA A 34 -3.86 -15.12 7.77
CA ALA A 34 -4.19 -16.16 8.72
C ALA A 34 -3.33 -17.41 8.51
N ALA A 35 -3.05 -18.13 9.60
CA ALA A 35 -2.41 -19.44 9.51
C ALA A 35 -3.37 -20.46 8.89
N SER A 36 -2.81 -21.51 8.28
CA SER A 36 -3.62 -22.65 7.80
C SER A 36 -4.40 -23.29 8.96
N GLU A 37 -5.44 -24.05 8.66
CA GLU A 37 -6.26 -24.76 9.68
C GLU A 37 -5.43 -25.59 10.68
N ASN A 38 -4.24 -26.06 10.26
CA ASN A 38 -3.30 -26.81 11.09
C ASN A 38 -2.32 -25.94 11.90
N GLY A 39 -2.48 -24.61 11.91
CA GLY A 39 -1.59 -23.65 12.58
C GLY A 39 -0.25 -23.45 11.88
N SER A 40 0.00 -24.10 10.74
CA SER A 40 1.22 -23.93 9.96
C SER A 40 1.23 -22.59 9.23
N ALA A 41 2.38 -21.91 9.23
CA ALA A 41 2.58 -20.67 8.50
C ALA A 41 2.34 -20.89 7.00
N ILE A 42 1.56 -20.00 6.37
CA ILE A 42 1.40 -19.98 4.91
C ILE A 42 2.69 -19.45 4.31
N LEU A 43 3.37 -20.28 3.52
CA LEU A 43 4.58 -19.91 2.80
C LEU A 43 4.23 -19.52 1.37
N VAL A 44 4.65 -18.33 0.96
CA VAL A 44 4.59 -17.85 -0.41
C VAL A 44 5.92 -18.22 -1.08
N PHE A 45 5.84 -18.84 -2.26
CA PHE A 45 7.00 -19.39 -2.99
C PHE A 45 7.88 -20.38 -2.20
N GLY A 46 7.43 -20.86 -1.04
CA GLY A 46 8.12 -21.85 -0.21
C GLY A 46 9.22 -21.31 0.71
N TRP A 47 9.49 -19.99 0.74
CA TRP A 47 10.60 -19.42 1.52
C TRP A 47 10.28 -18.13 2.29
N ILE A 48 9.14 -17.48 2.02
CA ILE A 48 8.71 -16.28 2.72
C ILE A 48 7.31 -16.48 3.31
N THR A 49 7.07 -16.01 4.53
CA THR A 49 5.75 -16.12 5.16
C THR A 49 4.78 -15.13 4.54
N MET A 50 3.49 -15.49 4.45
CA MET A 50 2.46 -14.64 3.87
C MET A 50 2.34 -13.25 4.53
N PRO A 51 2.44 -13.11 5.88
CA PRO A 51 2.49 -11.79 6.51
C PRO A 51 3.69 -10.94 6.06
N LEU A 52 4.88 -11.55 5.95
CA LEU A 52 6.08 -10.86 5.50
C LEU A 52 5.95 -10.43 4.04
N PHE A 53 5.48 -11.32 3.17
CA PHE A 53 5.28 -11.03 1.75
C PHE A 53 4.26 -9.90 1.56
N ALA A 54 3.10 -9.97 2.22
CA ALA A 54 2.06 -8.95 2.14
C ALA A 54 2.55 -7.58 2.65
N GLY A 55 3.30 -7.57 3.76
CA GLY A 55 3.92 -6.34 4.27
C GLY A 55 4.93 -5.75 3.29
N LEU A 56 5.77 -6.58 2.66
CA LEU A 56 6.77 -6.15 1.68
C LEU A 56 6.11 -5.55 0.43
N VAL A 57 5.05 -6.17 -0.08
CA VAL A 57 4.24 -5.65 -1.20
C VAL A 57 3.61 -4.31 -0.83
N PHE A 58 2.99 -4.22 0.37
CA PHE A 58 2.37 -2.99 0.84
C PHE A 58 3.38 -1.84 0.96
N VAL A 59 4.49 -2.06 1.65
CA VAL A 59 5.53 -1.03 1.85
C VAL A 59 6.14 -0.62 0.51
N THR A 60 6.39 -1.56 -0.41
CA THR A 60 6.93 -1.25 -1.74
C THR A 60 5.97 -0.36 -2.53
N PHE A 61 4.69 -0.74 -2.59
CA PHE A 61 3.67 0.06 -3.28
C PHE A 61 3.53 1.45 -2.65
N TRP A 62 3.49 1.52 -1.33
CA TRP A 62 3.37 2.76 -0.58
C TRP A 62 4.57 3.67 -0.83
N LEU A 63 5.79 3.13 -0.77
CA LEU A 63 7.02 3.87 -1.00
C LEU A 63 7.09 4.41 -2.43
N VAL A 64 6.80 3.59 -3.44
CA VAL A 64 6.80 4.03 -4.84
C VAL A 64 5.77 5.14 -5.04
N SER A 65 4.54 4.95 -4.55
CA SER A 65 3.48 5.96 -4.64
C SER A 65 3.89 7.26 -3.94
N TYR A 66 4.53 7.16 -2.78
CA TYR A 66 5.01 8.29 -2.01
C TYR A 66 6.16 9.03 -2.72
N LEU A 67 7.14 8.32 -3.27
CA LEU A 67 8.24 8.92 -4.02
C LEU A 67 7.73 9.65 -5.27
N VAL A 68 6.78 9.05 -6.00
CA VAL A 68 6.18 9.72 -7.17
C VAL A 68 5.40 10.95 -6.73
N TYR A 69 4.62 10.86 -5.65
CA TYR A 69 3.97 12.03 -5.07
C TYR A 69 4.99 13.13 -4.72
N PHE A 70 6.06 12.73 -4.03
CA PHE A 70 7.07 13.63 -3.50
C PHE A 70 7.89 14.32 -4.61
N PHE A 71 8.34 13.60 -5.64
CA PHE A 71 9.20 14.19 -6.67
C PHE A 71 8.44 14.97 -7.74
N PHE A 72 7.20 14.58 -8.05
CA PHE A 72 6.44 15.20 -9.15
C PHE A 72 5.39 16.22 -8.69
N PHE A 73 4.91 16.12 -7.45
CA PHE A 73 3.81 16.95 -6.96
C PHE A 73 4.18 17.76 -5.71
N TRP A 74 5.36 17.55 -5.14
CA TRP A 74 5.89 18.29 -3.99
C TRP A 74 7.31 18.83 -4.29
N PRO A 75 7.76 19.94 -3.69
CA PRO A 75 6.97 21.06 -3.17
C PRO A 75 6.57 21.97 -4.33
N TYR A 76 5.34 22.51 -4.27
CA TYR A 76 4.77 23.52 -5.17
C TYR A 76 5.79 24.24 -6.08
N ARG A 77 5.84 23.83 -7.34
CA ARG A 77 6.19 24.74 -8.44
C ARG A 77 4.92 25.33 -9.00
#